data_AF-A0A7C7XAZ4-F1
#
_entry.id   AF-A0A7C7XAZ4-F1
#
_cell.length_a   1.000
_cell.length_b   1.000
_cell.length_c   1.000
_cell.angle_alpha   90.00
_cell.angle_beta   90.00
_cell.angle_gamma   90.00
#
_symmetry.space_group_name_H-M   'P 1'
#
loop_
_entity.id
_entity.type
_entity.pdbx_description
1 polymer ?
#
loop_
_entity_poly.entity_id
_entity_poly.type
_entity_poly.pdbx_seq_one_letter_code
_entity_poly.pdbx_strand_id
1 'polypeptide(L)' 'MPEPIDAVTVDVTAGALQGSRENGVLVFRGVPYASPPTGEYRWRPPQPVKP' A
#
# COMPACT_ATOMS: atom_id res chain seq x y z
N MET A 1 23.37 -12.15 -5.96
CA MET A 1 22.83 -10.78 -6.01
C MET A 1 21.38 -10.94 -6.42
N PRO A 2 20.36 -10.64 -5.60
CA PRO A 2 19.00 -10.63 -6.11
C PRO A 2 18.91 -9.57 -7.21
N GLU A 3 18.27 -9.92 -8.33
CA GLU A 3 18.00 -9.01 -9.45
C GLU A 3 17.43 -7.69 -8.92
N PRO A 4 17.81 -6.53 -9.49
CA PRO A 4 17.20 -5.27 -9.10
C PRO A 4 15.69 -5.40 -9.32
N ILE A 5 14.94 -5.31 -8.22
CA ILE A 5 13.49 -5.19 -8.29
C ILE A 5 13.17 -3.98 -9.16
N ASP A 6 12.62 -4.20 -10.35
CA ASP A 6 12.13 -3.09 -11.17
C ASP A 6 11.11 -2.33 -10.32
N ALA A 7 11.44 -1.09 -9.95
CA ALA A 7 10.56 -0.24 -9.19
C ALA A 7 9.39 0.15 -10.09
N VAL A 8 8.18 -0.28 -9.70
CA VAL A 8 6.95 0.01 -10.46
C VAL A 8 6.10 0.97 -9.65
N THR A 9 5.79 2.13 -10.24
CA THR A 9 4.90 3.12 -9.63
C THR A 9 3.53 3.07 -10.29
N VAL A 10 2.47 3.02 -9.48
CA VAL A 10 1.07 3.04 -9.95
C VAL A 10 0.28 4.09 -9.18
N ASP A 11 -0.59 4.82 -9.89
CA ASP A 11 -1.49 5.78 -9.26
C ASP A 11 -2.76 5.09 -8.77
N VAL A 12 -3.13 5.34 -7.52
CA VAL A 12 -4.39 4.91 -6.91
C VAL A 12 -5.13 6.11 -6.32
N THR A 13 -6.38 5.91 -5.90
CA THR A 13 -7.21 6.98 -5.31
C THR A 13 -6.57 7.64 -4.08
N ALA A 14 -5.73 6.91 -3.35
CA ALA A 14 -5.03 7.39 -2.17
C ALA A 14 -3.63 7.97 -2.45
N GLY A 15 -3.18 8.06 -3.71
CA GLY A 15 -1.85 8.55 -4.09
C GLY A 15 -1.07 7.55 -4.94
N ALA A 16 0.24 7.79 -5.11
CA ALA A 16 1.11 6.89 -5.86
C ALA A 16 1.64 5.75 -4.96
N LEU A 17 1.60 4.52 -5.44
CA LEU A 17 2.17 3.35 -4.79
C LEU A 17 3.40 2.87 -5.55
N GLN A 18 4.48 2.65 -4.81
CA GLN A 18 5.69 2.02 -5.32
C GLN A 18 5.69 0.54 -4.93
N GLY A 19 5.89 -0.32 -5.92
CA GLY A 19 6.02 -1.77 -5.78
C GLY A 19 7.25 -2.31 -6.51
N SER A 20 7.33 -3.63 -6.57
CA SER A 20 8.40 -4.38 -7.22
C SER A 20 7.85 -5.38 -8.23
N ARG A 21 8.64 -5.69 -9.26
CA ARG A 21 8.41 -6.88 -10.08
C ARG A 21 9.20 -8.06 -9.49
N GLU A 22 8.50 -9.10 -9.07
CA GLU A 22 9.09 -10.32 -8.49
C GLU A 22 8.54 -11.54 -9.24
N ASN A 23 9.41 -12.44 -9.73
CA ASN A 23 9.01 -13.69 -10.39
C ASN A 23 7.97 -13.53 -11.52
N GLY A 24 8.02 -12.42 -12.25
CA GLY A 24 7.09 -12.12 -13.34
C GLY A 24 5.75 -11.51 -12.92
N VAL A 25 5.52 -11.27 -11.62
CA VAL A 25 4.34 -10.58 -11.09
C VAL A 25 4.68 -9.23 -10.48
N LEU A 26 3.70 -8.34 -10.39
CA LEU A 26 3.81 -7.07 -9.68
C LEU A 26 3.38 -7.26 -8.23
N VAL A 27 4.20 -6.79 -7.29
CA VAL A 27 4.01 -6.96 -5.87
C VAL A 27 3.99 -5.59 -5.18
N PHE A 28 2.89 -5.30 -4.49
CA PHE A 28 2.71 -4.11 -3.66
C PHE A 28 2.41 -4.56 -2.24
N ARG A 29 3.19 -4.11 -1.26
CA ARG A 29 3.07 -4.52 0.15
C ARG A 29 2.83 -3.31 1.02
N GLY A 30 2.08 -3.49 2.11
CA GLY A 30 1.83 -2.41 3.08
C GLY A 30 0.88 -1.32 2.58
N VAL A 31 0.09 -1.57 1.54
CA VAL A 31 -0.88 -0.61 1.00
C VAL A 31 -2.00 -0.40 2.03
N PRO A 32 -2.15 0.82 2.60
CA PRO A 32 -3.22 1.09 3.54
C PRO A 32 -4.56 1.08 2.80
N TYR A 33 -5.55 0.37 3.36
CA TYR A 33 -6.93 0.33 2.83
C TYR A 33 -7.93 1.06 3.74
N ALA A 34 -7.56 1.30 4.99
CA ALA A 34 -8.30 2.09 5.96
C ALA A 34 -7.33 2.87 6.84
N SER A 35 -7.82 3.94 7.46
CA SER A 35 -7.07 4.66 8.50
C SER A 35 -6.78 3.72 9.69
N PRO A 36 -5.62 3.83 10.36
CA PRO A 36 -5.27 2.95 11.48
C PRO A 36 -6.34 2.94 12.58
N PRO A 37 -6.84 1.77 13.01
CA PRO A 37 -7.92 1.67 14.01
C PRO A 37 -7.40 1.79 15.45
N THR A 38 -6.58 2.81 15.70
CA THR A 38 -5.95 3.08 17.02
C THR A 38 -6.55 4.35 17.66
N GLY A 39 -6.29 4.54 18.96
CA GLY A 39 -6.81 5.68 19.72
C GLY A 39 -8.33 5.77 19.70
N GLU A 40 -8.86 6.93 19.30
CA GLU A 40 -10.30 7.21 19.20
C GLU A 40 -11.03 6.32 18.18
N TYR A 41 -10.31 5.73 17.22
CA TYR A 41 -10.86 4.82 16.21
C TYR A 41 -10.92 3.37 16.66
N ARG A 42 -10.40 3.04 17.85
CA ARG A 42 -10.52 1.69 18.40
C ARG A 42 -12.00 1.35 18.60
N TRP A 43 -12.41 0.19 18.09
CA TRP A 43 -13.81 -0.30 18.10
C TRP A 43 -14.81 0.51 17.26
N ARG A 44 -14.33 1.40 16.37
CA ARG A 44 -15.19 2.10 15.41
C ARG A 44 -15.13 1.44 14.02
N PRO A 45 -16.14 1.67 13.16
CA PRO A 45 -16.07 1.28 11.76
C PRO A 45 -14.82 1.84 11.07
N PRO A 46 -14.25 1.10 10.09
CA PRO A 46 -13.05 1.52 9.37
C PRO A 46 -13.29 2.88 8.71
N GLN A 47 -12.36 3.81 8.93
CA GLN A 47 -12.39 5.13 8.31
C GLN A 47 -11.59 5.10 7.00
N PRO A 48 -11.98 5.90 5.98
CA PRO A 48 -11.22 6.03 4.74
C PRO A 48 -9.75 6.35 5.00
N VAL A 49 -8.86 5.87 4.13
CA VAL A 49 -7.45 6.29 4.16
C VAL A 49 -7.34 7.78 3.87
N LYS A 50 -6.56 8.49 4.67
CA LYS A 50 -6.11 9.83 4.33
C LYS A 50 -4.86 9.71 3.44
N PRO A 51 -4.79 10.42 2.30
CA PRO A 51 -3.62 10.44 1.42
C PRO A 51 -2.35 10.85 2.14
#